data_AF-A0A348W719-F1
#
_entry.id   AF-A0A348W719-F1
#
_cell.length_a   1.000
_cell.length_b   1.000
_cell.length_c   1.000
_cell.angle_alpha   90.00
_cell.angle_beta   90.00
_cell.angle_gamma   90.00
#
_symmetry.space_group_name_H-M   'P 1'
#
loop_
_entity.id
_entity.type
_entity.pdbx_description
1 polymer ?
#
loop_
_entity_poly.entity_id
_entity_poly.type
_entity_poly.pdbx_seq_one_letter_code
_entity_poly.pdbx_strand_id
1 'polypeptide(L)'
;ALQVMRLSLLDWLAVGLPGQEEPVARIVGAMVAEESGAAQATAFGGTRLPARAAALVNGTVSHALDYDDTHFAHIGHPSVAVVPAALALAEREGADMAQLVRAALQGCEMSVRIGLLLGRGHYQVGYHQTATAGT
;
A
#
# COMPACT_ATOMS: atom_id res chain seq x y z
N ALA A 1 -12.08 -12.66 -8.24
CA ALA A 1 -11.04 -12.33 -7.23
C ALA A 1 -9.70 -11.98 -7.88
N LEU A 2 -8.93 -12.93 -8.41
CA LEU A 2 -7.59 -12.64 -8.97
C LEU A 2 -7.57 -11.59 -10.10
N GLN A 3 -8.55 -11.61 -11.01
CA GLN A 3 -8.66 -10.60 -12.07
C GLN A 3 -8.89 -9.19 -11.51
N VAL A 4 -9.75 -9.05 -10.50
CA VAL A 4 -10.01 -7.78 -9.83
C VAL A 4 -8.75 -7.30 -9.10
N MET A 5 -8.04 -8.19 -8.40
CA MET A 5 -6.78 -7.82 -7.75
C MET A 5 -5.72 -7.33 -8.75
N ARG A 6 -5.66 -7.89 -9.96
CA ARG A 6 -4.76 -7.37 -11.01
C ARG A 6 -5.16 -5.97 -11.47
N LEU A 7 -6.46 -5.67 -11.53
CA LEU A 7 -6.94 -4.32 -11.83
C LEU A 7 -6.61 -3.37 -10.69
N SER A 8 -6.83 -3.75 -9.43
CA SER A 8 -6.43 -2.95 -8.26
C SER A 8 -4.91 -2.71 -8.20
N LEU A 9 -4.09 -3.68 -8.59
CA LEU A 9 -2.63 -3.48 -8.70
C LEU A 9 -2.26 -2.48 -9.80
N LEU A 10 -2.94 -2.55 -10.95
CA LEU A 10 -2.75 -1.59 -12.04
C LEU A 10 -3.19 -0.19 -11.62
N ASP A 11 -4.35 -0.08 -10.96
CA ASP A 11 -4.90 1.15 -10.42
C ASP A 11 -3.93 1.78 -9.40
N TRP A 12 -3.51 1.01 -8.40
CA TRP A 12 -2.53 1.43 -7.39
C TRP A 12 -1.23 1.98 -8.01
N LEU A 13 -0.72 1.32 -9.05
CA LEU A 13 0.45 1.81 -9.76
C LEU A 13 0.14 3.13 -10.49
N ALA A 14 -0.99 3.18 -11.21
CA ALA A 14 -1.39 4.33 -12.02
C ALA A 14 -1.61 5.60 -11.19
N VAL A 15 -2.23 5.48 -10.01
CA VAL A 15 -2.48 6.62 -9.10
C VAL A 15 -1.23 7.02 -8.32
N GLY A 16 -0.35 6.07 -8.01
CA GLY A 16 0.92 6.37 -7.32
C GLY A 16 1.95 7.06 -8.19
N LEU A 17 1.86 6.94 -9.52
CA LEU A 17 2.74 7.67 -10.45
C LEU A 17 2.69 9.19 -10.27
N PRO A 18 1.52 9.86 -10.39
CA PRO A 18 1.43 11.30 -10.13
C PRO A 18 1.65 11.65 -8.65
N GLY A 19 1.36 10.73 -7.71
CA GLY A 19 1.64 10.94 -6.29
C GLY A 19 3.12 11.20 -5.95
N GLN A 20 4.05 10.84 -6.84
CA GLN A 20 5.48 11.13 -6.68
C GLN A 20 5.81 12.63 -6.73
N GLU A 21 4.95 13.43 -7.35
CA GLU A 21 5.15 14.88 -7.47
C GLU A 21 4.65 15.64 -6.23
N GLU A 22 3.94 14.96 -5.33
CA GLU A 22 3.40 15.59 -4.13
C GLU A 22 4.47 15.86 -3.07
N PRO A 23 4.35 16.94 -2.27
CA PRO A 23 5.33 17.28 -1.24
C PRO A 23 5.62 16.14 -0.25
N VAL A 24 4.61 15.30 0.04
CA VAL A 24 4.73 14.18 0.95
C VAL A 24 5.72 13.12 0.45
N ALA A 25 5.83 12.91 -0.87
CA ALA A 25 6.77 11.97 -1.48
C ALA A 25 8.22 12.35 -1.16
N ARG A 26 8.54 13.65 -1.26
CA ARG A 26 9.86 14.18 -0.89
C ARG A 26 10.13 14.07 0.60
N ILE A 27 9.13 14.35 1.44
CA ILE A 27 9.26 14.29 2.91
C ILE A 27 9.54 12.86 3.36
N VAL A 28 8.74 11.89 2.91
CA VAL A 28 8.95 10.48 3.28
C VAL A 28 10.26 9.94 2.70
N GLY A 29 10.62 10.35 1.47
CA GLY A 29 11.90 10.00 0.85
C GLY A 29 13.11 10.49 1.65
N ALA A 30 13.08 11.75 2.14
CA ALA A 30 14.13 12.28 2.99
C ALA A 30 14.21 11.55 4.33
N MET A 31 13.06 11.26 4.94
CA MET A 31 12.98 10.51 6.21
C MET A 31 13.62 9.12 6.09
N VAL A 32 13.32 8.36 5.03
CA VAL A 32 13.91 7.02 4.87
C VAL A 32 15.35 7.03 4.38
N ALA A 33 15.83 8.13 3.79
CA ALA A 33 17.22 8.28 3.38
C ALA A 33 18.20 8.35 4.57
N GLU A 34 17.70 8.73 5.75
CA GLU A 34 18.47 8.70 7.00
C GLU A 34 18.58 7.28 7.58
N GLU A 35 17.77 6.33 7.11
CA GLU A 35 17.81 4.93 7.53
C GLU A 35 18.87 4.14 6.75
N SER A 36 19.71 3.39 7.47
CA SER A 36 20.65 2.44 6.86
C SER A 36 19.99 1.09 6.59
N GLY A 37 20.37 0.41 5.50
CA GLY A 37 19.99 -0.99 5.27
C GLY A 37 20.22 -1.48 3.85
N ALA A 38 19.92 -2.76 3.63
CA ALA A 38 20.11 -3.39 2.32
C ALA A 38 19.06 -2.91 1.31
N ALA A 39 19.49 -2.67 0.07
CA ALA A 39 18.60 -2.41 -1.06
C ALA A 39 17.82 -3.69 -1.42
N GLN A 40 16.60 -3.82 -0.92
CA GLN A 40 15.76 -5.03 -1.00
C GLN A 40 14.57 -4.86 -1.93
N ALA A 41 13.95 -3.68 -1.93
CA ALA A 41 12.76 -3.40 -2.73
C ALA A 41 12.75 -2.00 -3.33
N THR A 42 11.97 -1.81 -4.38
CA THR A 42 11.89 -0.60 -5.20
C THR A 42 10.78 0.29 -4.70
N ALA A 43 11.11 1.55 -4.41
CA ALA A 43 10.12 2.58 -4.14
C ALA A 43 9.69 3.28 -5.44
N PHE A 44 8.53 3.94 -5.42
CA PHE A 44 8.21 4.97 -6.41
C PHE A 44 9.39 5.95 -6.52
N GLY A 45 9.73 6.33 -7.76
CA GLY A 45 10.96 7.05 -8.09
C GLY A 45 12.15 6.14 -8.43
N GLY A 46 12.00 4.82 -8.30
CA GLY A 46 12.96 3.82 -8.77
C GLY A 46 14.16 3.57 -7.85
N THR A 47 14.22 4.24 -6.70
CA THR A 47 15.27 3.98 -5.70
C THR A 47 15.00 2.66 -4.98
N ARG A 48 16.05 1.85 -4.77
CA ARG A 48 15.95 0.63 -3.98
C ARG A 48 16.30 0.90 -2.52
N LEU A 49 15.43 0.45 -1.61
CA LEU A 49 15.47 0.70 -0.18
C LEU A 49 15.33 -0.63 0.60
N PRO A 50 15.58 -0.64 1.92
CA PRO A 50 15.10 -1.72 2.79
C PRO A 50 13.61 -1.99 2.57
N ALA A 51 13.18 -3.25 2.61
CA ALA A 51 11.81 -3.61 2.20
C ALA A 51 10.73 -2.85 2.97
N ARG A 52 10.93 -2.65 4.28
CA ARG A 52 10.02 -1.85 5.12
C ARG A 52 9.97 -0.38 4.70
N ALA A 53 11.11 0.22 4.39
CA ALA A 53 11.19 1.61 3.94
C ALA A 53 10.55 1.79 2.55
N ALA A 54 10.80 0.86 1.62
CA ALA A 54 10.14 0.85 0.32
C ALA A 54 8.61 0.76 0.47
N ALA A 55 8.10 -0.12 1.32
CA ALA A 55 6.67 -0.24 1.60
C ALA A 55 6.08 1.05 2.18
N LEU A 56 6.79 1.70 3.12
CA LEU A 56 6.36 2.96 3.71
C LEU A 56 6.28 4.09 2.68
N VAL A 57 7.31 4.26 1.86
CA VAL A 57 7.32 5.26 0.78
C VAL A 57 6.19 4.95 -0.20
N ASN A 58 6.07 3.69 -0.62
CA ASN A 58 5.10 3.27 -1.61
C ASN A 58 3.66 3.48 -1.14
N GLY A 59 3.32 3.13 0.11
CA GLY A 59 1.99 3.38 0.66
C GLY A 59 1.69 4.88 0.76
N THR A 60 2.63 5.66 1.28
CA THR A 60 2.50 7.11 1.42
C THR A 60 2.26 7.79 0.06
N VAL A 61 3.08 7.46 -0.94
CA VAL A 61 3.01 8.04 -2.28
C VAL A 61 1.71 7.64 -2.98
N SER A 62 1.33 6.36 -2.88
CA SER A 62 0.11 5.87 -3.54
C SER A 62 -1.19 6.44 -2.96
N HIS A 63 -1.16 6.96 -1.73
CA HIS A 63 -2.31 7.57 -1.06
C HIS A 63 -2.23 9.11 -1.02
N ALA A 64 -1.24 9.72 -1.68
CA ALA A 64 -0.96 11.16 -1.56
C ALA A 64 -2.05 12.06 -2.16
N LEU A 65 -2.81 11.56 -3.13
CA LEU A 65 -3.77 12.33 -3.93
C LEU A 65 -5.24 12.01 -3.60
N ASP A 66 -5.50 11.10 -2.65
CA ASP A 66 -6.83 10.51 -2.40
C ASP A 66 -7.50 9.95 -3.67
N TYR A 67 -6.69 9.49 -4.64
CA TYR A 67 -7.15 9.00 -5.93
C TYR A 67 -7.20 7.47 -6.03
N ASP A 68 -6.67 6.79 -5.03
CA ASP A 68 -6.61 5.34 -4.92
C ASP A 68 -7.95 4.68 -4.58
N ASP A 69 -8.01 3.35 -4.75
CA ASP A 69 -9.24 2.58 -4.60
C ASP A 69 -9.90 2.66 -3.21
N THR A 70 -11.22 2.43 -3.19
CA THR A 70 -12.00 2.36 -1.96
C THR A 70 -12.80 1.07 -1.90
N HIS A 71 -13.09 0.62 -0.68
CA HIS A 71 -14.02 -0.48 -0.45
C HIS A 71 -15.13 -0.07 0.51
N PHE A 72 -16.36 0.05 0.00
CA PHE A 72 -17.50 0.63 0.74
C PHE A 72 -17.84 -0.06 2.06
N ALA A 73 -17.65 -1.38 2.15
CA ALA A 73 -17.95 -2.11 3.38
C ALA A 73 -16.83 -2.01 4.43
N HIS A 74 -15.60 -1.71 3.98
CA HIS A 74 -14.42 -1.49 4.81
C HIS A 74 -14.29 0.00 5.21
N ILE A 75 -14.87 0.91 4.41
CA ILE A 75 -14.82 2.38 4.57
C ILE A 75 -13.36 2.85 4.64
N GLY A 76 -12.58 2.43 3.65
CA GLY A 76 -11.16 2.74 3.55
C GLY A 76 -10.56 2.27 2.24
N HIS A 77 -9.24 2.31 2.17
CA HIS A 77 -8.44 2.17 0.97
C HIS A 77 -7.49 0.95 1.06
N PRO A 78 -7.93 -0.26 0.69
CA PRO A 78 -7.19 -1.47 0.97
C PRO A 78 -5.89 -1.60 0.17
N SER A 79 -5.86 -1.16 -1.09
CA SER A 79 -4.70 -1.39 -1.95
C SER A 79 -3.46 -0.62 -1.49
N VAL A 80 -3.61 0.65 -1.09
CA VAL A 80 -2.49 1.47 -0.60
C VAL A 80 -1.91 1.01 0.73
N ALA A 81 -2.67 0.24 1.52
CA ALA A 81 -2.15 -0.38 2.74
C ALA A 81 -1.42 -1.70 2.46
N VAL A 82 -1.97 -2.54 1.58
CA VAL A 82 -1.53 -3.94 1.40
C VAL A 82 -0.50 -4.10 0.28
N VAL A 83 -0.74 -3.49 -0.88
CA VAL A 83 0.10 -3.68 -2.08
C VAL A 83 1.55 -3.27 -1.84
N PRO A 84 1.87 -2.13 -1.20
CA PRO A 84 3.25 -1.74 -0.93
C PRO A 84 4.04 -2.79 -0.13
N ALA A 85 3.41 -3.36 0.90
CA ALA A 85 4.02 -4.40 1.73
C ALA A 85 4.21 -5.70 0.96
N ALA A 86 3.19 -6.13 0.21
CA ALA A 86 3.25 -7.33 -0.61
C ALA A 86 4.32 -7.23 -1.71
N LEU A 87 4.41 -6.09 -2.40
CA LEU A 87 5.42 -5.84 -3.43
C LEU A 87 6.83 -5.83 -2.84
N ALA A 88 7.03 -5.15 -1.71
CA ALA A 88 8.34 -5.08 -1.08
C ALA A 88 8.86 -6.44 -0.63
N LEU A 89 7.98 -7.31 -0.13
CA LEU A 89 8.34 -8.69 0.21
C LEU A 89 8.55 -9.55 -1.03
N ALA A 90 7.73 -9.39 -2.06
CA ALA A 90 7.88 -10.13 -3.30
C ALA A 90 9.25 -9.85 -3.97
N GLU A 91 9.66 -8.58 -4.04
CA GLU A 91 10.99 -8.22 -4.56
C GLU A 91 12.13 -8.76 -3.69
N ARG A 92 12.00 -8.64 -2.37
CA ARG A 92 13.02 -9.13 -1.43
C ARG A 92 13.23 -10.65 -1.55
N GLU A 93 12.16 -11.40 -1.76
CA GLU A 93 12.17 -12.87 -1.79
C GLU A 93 12.31 -13.45 -3.20
N GLY A 94 12.36 -12.60 -4.24
CA GLY A 94 12.41 -13.04 -5.63
C GLY A 94 11.12 -13.77 -6.06
N ALA A 95 9.98 -13.39 -5.49
CA ALA A 95 8.69 -14.01 -5.78
C ALA A 95 8.14 -13.53 -7.13
N ASP A 96 7.40 -14.41 -7.80
CA ASP A 96 6.78 -14.08 -9.09
C ASP A 96 5.49 -13.24 -8.95
N MET A 97 5.01 -12.73 -10.07
CA MET A 97 3.77 -11.93 -10.13
C MET A 97 2.55 -12.71 -9.64
N ALA A 98 2.50 -14.03 -9.81
CA ALA A 98 1.37 -14.83 -9.34
C ALA A 98 1.36 -14.96 -7.82
N GLN A 99 2.53 -15.04 -7.18
CA GLN A 99 2.68 -14.98 -5.73
C GLN A 99 2.30 -13.60 -5.19
N LEU A 100 2.78 -12.52 -5.81
CA LEU A 100 2.41 -11.14 -5.43
C LEU A 100 0.89 -10.93 -5.47
N VAL A 101 0.24 -11.24 -6.59
CA VAL A 101 -1.22 -11.05 -6.74
C VAL A 101 -2.00 -11.87 -5.71
N ARG A 102 -1.55 -13.09 -5.38
CA ARG A 102 -2.20 -13.92 -4.36
C ARG A 102 -2.02 -13.35 -2.95
N ALA A 103 -0.82 -12.91 -2.60
CA ALA A 103 -0.54 -12.31 -1.31
C ALA A 103 -1.33 -11.00 -1.12
N ALA A 104 -1.34 -10.12 -2.14
CA ALA A 104 -2.11 -8.88 -2.13
C ALA A 104 -3.62 -9.16 -1.99
N LEU A 105 -4.16 -10.14 -2.74
CA LEU A 105 -5.57 -10.53 -2.62
C LEU A 105 -5.93 -10.97 -1.20
N GLN A 106 -5.08 -11.80 -0.57
CA GLN A 106 -5.31 -12.28 0.79
C GLN A 106 -5.21 -11.16 1.83
N GLY A 107 -4.25 -10.25 1.67
CA GLY A 107 -4.11 -9.07 2.54
C GLY A 107 -5.29 -8.12 2.42
N CYS A 108 -5.74 -7.80 1.20
CA CYS A 108 -6.92 -6.96 0.98
C CYS A 108 -8.19 -7.59 1.55
N GLU A 109 -8.39 -8.90 1.35
CA GLU A 109 -9.52 -9.63 1.96
C GLU A 109 -9.48 -9.55 3.49
N MET A 110 -8.30 -9.68 4.11
CA MET A 110 -8.15 -9.58 5.56
C MET A 110 -8.46 -8.15 6.04
N SER A 111 -7.90 -7.13 5.39
CA SER A 111 -8.16 -5.73 5.71
C SER A 111 -9.66 -5.39 5.59
N VAL A 112 -10.33 -5.90 4.56
CA VAL A 112 -11.77 -5.72 4.39
C VAL A 112 -12.56 -6.39 5.52
N ARG A 113 -12.20 -7.62 5.91
CA ARG A 113 -12.86 -8.34 7.01
C ARG A 113 -12.67 -7.65 8.36
N ILE A 114 -11.48 -7.13 8.63
CA ILE A 114 -11.22 -6.34 9.85
C ILE A 114 -12.02 -5.03 9.80
N GLY A 115 -12.05 -4.34 8.66
CA GLY A 115 -12.85 -3.13 8.47
C GLY A 115 -14.35 -3.36 8.71
N LEU A 116 -14.88 -4.48 8.22
CA LEU A 116 -16.26 -4.92 8.49
C LEU A 116 -16.52 -5.16 9.98
N LEU A 117 -15.56 -5.78 10.69
CA LEU A 117 -15.65 -6.03 12.13
C LEU A 117 -15.63 -4.73 12.94
N LEU A 118 -14.75 -3.79 12.59
CA LEU A 118 -14.67 -2.46 13.20
C LEU A 118 -15.95 -1.67 12.94
N GLY A 119 -16.48 -1.78 11.72
CA GLY A 119 -17.76 -1.20 11.31
C GLY A 119 -17.78 0.33 11.31
N ARG A 120 -18.96 0.89 11.00
CA ARG A 120 -19.17 2.35 10.91
C ARG A 120 -18.89 3.09 12.21
N GLY A 121 -19.17 2.46 13.36
CA GLY A 121 -18.98 3.09 14.66
C GLY A 121 -17.52 3.50 14.89
N HIS A 122 -16.56 2.66 14.49
CA HIS A 122 -15.14 2.95 14.58
C HIS A 122 -14.72 4.17 13.74
N TYR A 123 -15.22 4.26 12.51
CA TYR A 123 -14.99 5.43 11.65
C TYR A 123 -15.62 6.70 12.23
N GLN A 124 -16.85 6.61 12.73
CA GLN A 124 -17.62 7.77 13.23
C GLN A 124 -17.05 8.39 14.50
N VAL A 125 -16.26 7.64 15.28
CA VAL A 125 -15.54 8.17 16.44
C VAL A 125 -14.17 8.75 16.08
N GLY A 126 -13.83 8.81 14.78
CA GLY A 126 -12.68 9.55 14.25
C GLY A 126 -11.47 8.70 13.84
N TYR A 127 -11.54 7.37 13.90
CA TYR A 127 -10.44 6.54 13.44
C TYR A 127 -10.43 6.40 11.92
N HIS A 128 -9.23 6.36 11.33
CA HIS A 128 -9.03 6.09 9.92
C HIS A 128 -8.93 4.58 9.66
N GLN A 129 -9.93 4.00 8.98
CA GLN A 129 -10.02 2.54 8.77
C GLN A 129 -8.97 1.99 7.81
N THR A 130 -8.54 2.77 6.81
CA THR A 130 -7.41 2.41 5.94
C THR A 130 -6.19 1.98 6.76
N ALA A 131 -5.83 2.75 7.79
CA ALA A 131 -4.69 2.43 8.64
C ALA A 131 -5.02 1.33 9.67
N THR A 132 -6.13 1.49 10.40
CA THR A 132 -6.46 0.61 11.53
C THR A 132 -6.86 -0.81 11.14
N ALA A 133 -7.36 -1.03 9.93
CA ALA A 133 -7.65 -2.35 9.39
C ALA A 133 -6.62 -2.83 8.34
N GLY A 134 -5.78 -1.94 7.81
CA GLY A 134 -4.75 -2.28 6.83
C GLY A 134 -3.37 -2.64 7.38
N THR A 135 -3.14 -2.47 8.69
CA THR A 135 -1.88 -2.81 9.38
C THR A 135 -1.80 -4.30 9.71
#